data_AF-A0A7J0G164-F1
#
_entry.id   AF-A0A7J0G164-F1
#
_cell.length_a   1.000
_cell.length_b   1.000
_cell.length_c   1.000
_cell.angle_alpha   90.00
_cell.angle_beta   90.00
_cell.angle_gamma   90.00
#
_symmetry.space_group_name_H-M   'P 1'
#
loop_
_entity.id
_entity.type
_entity.pdbx_description
1 polymer ?
#
loop_
_entity_poly.entity_id
_entity_poly.type
_entity_poly.pdbx_seq_one_letter_code
_entity_poly.pdbx_strand_id
1 'polypeptide(L)'
;MRLANVAIGAYLKNDMITEAESVLNEANKRSKGPFCWAWEMFMVFFLKKHQIDYALKCMEAAVSAAEDNEWHPKSESIDKLLKYFKEDKDVNGAEELCKMLKKVNRLDSKAYHSLLHTYVASGKPEPDMHRRMEADGLEMNLDIENLLEKFFPS
;
A
#
# COMPACT_ATOMS: atom_id res chain seq x y z
N MET A 1 5.38 -18.49 -14.70
CA MET A 1 4.72 -17.23 -14.31
C MET A 1 4.22 -16.36 -15.45
N ARG A 2 4.99 -16.10 -16.53
CA ARG A 2 4.56 -15.17 -17.60
C ARG A 2 3.19 -15.46 -18.23
N LEU A 3 2.91 -16.71 -18.60
CA LEU A 3 1.61 -17.07 -19.20
C LEU A 3 0.42 -16.90 -18.23
N ALA A 4 0.61 -17.28 -16.96
CA ALA A 4 -0.42 -17.12 -15.93
C ALA A 4 -0.74 -15.63 -15.71
N ASN A 5 0.27 -14.77 -15.62
CA ASN A 5 0.06 -13.33 -15.45
C ASN A 5 -0.67 -12.71 -16.66
N VAL A 6 -0.37 -13.16 -17.88
CA VAL A 6 -1.10 -12.71 -19.09
C VAL A 6 -2.58 -13.09 -19.00
N ALA A 7 -2.88 -14.33 -18.61
CA ALA A 7 -4.26 -14.80 -18.46
C ALA A 7 -5.00 -14.04 -17.34
N ILE A 8 -4.38 -13.91 -16.15
CA ILE A 8 -4.93 -13.13 -15.02
C ILE A 8 -5.25 -11.71 -15.47
N GLY A 9 -4.34 -11.05 -16.19
CA GLY A 9 -4.56 -9.69 -16.69
C GLY A 9 -5.71 -9.57 -17.67
N ALA A 10 -5.84 -10.53 -18.58
CA ALA A 10 -6.95 -10.58 -19.51
C ALA A 10 -8.29 -10.78 -18.78
N TYR A 11 -8.35 -11.70 -17.81
CA TYR A 11 -9.56 -11.95 -17.04
C TYR A 11 -9.96 -10.74 -16.20
N LEU A 12 -9.04 -10.14 -15.45
CA LEU A 12 -9.31 -8.94 -14.65
C LEU A 12 -9.76 -7.75 -15.51
N LYS A 13 -9.22 -7.60 -16.72
CA LYS A 13 -9.65 -6.54 -17.66
C LYS A 13 -11.11 -6.74 -18.13
N ASN A 14 -11.61 -7.97 -18.10
CA ASN A 14 -12.99 -8.30 -18.47
C ASN A 14 -13.88 -8.57 -17.24
N ASP A 15 -13.47 -8.14 -16.04
CA ASP A 15 -14.21 -8.34 -14.79
C ASP A 15 -14.45 -9.81 -14.40
N MET A 16 -13.70 -10.73 -15.00
CA MET A 16 -13.76 -12.18 -14.77
C MET A 16 -12.90 -12.59 -13.57
N ILE A 17 -13.30 -12.16 -12.38
CA ILE A 17 -12.48 -12.30 -11.17
C ILE A 17 -12.28 -13.76 -10.76
N THR A 18 -13.33 -14.58 -10.85
CA THR A 18 -13.30 -16.00 -10.47
C THR A 18 -12.30 -16.78 -11.32
N GLU A 19 -12.25 -16.48 -12.62
CA GLU A 19 -11.31 -17.09 -13.56
C GLU A 19 -9.88 -16.63 -13.30
N ALA A 20 -9.68 -15.34 -13.00
CA ALA A 20 -8.38 -14.81 -12.60
C ALA A 20 -7.86 -15.50 -11.33
N GLU A 21 -8.71 -15.64 -10.31
CA GLU A 21 -8.38 -16.33 -9.05
C GLU A 21 -8.08 -17.81 -9.29
N SER A 22 -8.86 -18.47 -10.15
CA SER A 22 -8.61 -19.87 -10.52
C SER A 22 -7.24 -20.05 -11.17
N VAL A 23 -6.82 -19.14 -12.05
CA VAL A 23 -5.49 -19.18 -12.67
C VAL A 23 -4.39 -18.96 -11.63
N LEU A 24 -4.55 -18.00 -10.72
CA LEU A 24 -3.58 -17.74 -9.65
C LEU A 24 -3.46 -18.96 -8.71
N ASN A 25 -4.58 -19.55 -8.30
CA ASN A 25 -4.62 -20.72 -7.44
C ASN A 25 -3.94 -21.93 -8.09
N GLU A 26 -4.18 -22.16 -9.38
CA GLU A 26 -3.53 -23.27 -10.08
C GLU A 26 -2.02 -23.02 -10.28
N ALA A 27 -1.61 -21.77 -10.52
CA ALA A 27 -0.19 -21.41 -10.59
C ALA A 27 0.52 -21.62 -9.24
N ASN A 28 -0.12 -21.24 -8.12
CA ASN A 28 0.37 -21.43 -6.75
C ASN A 28 0.62 -22.91 -6.40
N LYS A 29 -0.22 -23.83 -6.90
CA LYS A 29 -0.02 -25.27 -6.69
C LYS A 29 1.19 -25.83 -7.44
N ARG A 30 1.51 -25.25 -8.59
CA ARG A 30 2.51 -25.80 -9.54
C ARG A 30 3.92 -25.23 -9.36
N SER A 31 4.04 -24.06 -8.74
CA SER A 31 5.33 -23.41 -8.53
C SER A 31 5.28 -22.50 -7.31
N LYS A 32 6.43 -22.24 -6.68
CA LYS A 32 6.51 -21.25 -5.60
C LYS A 32 6.49 -19.81 -6.09
N GLY A 33 6.82 -19.59 -7.38
CA GLY A 33 6.72 -18.31 -8.11
C GLY A 33 7.44 -17.13 -7.45
N PRO A 34 7.47 -15.97 -8.12
CA PRO A 34 7.18 -14.73 -7.42
C PRO A 34 5.73 -14.32 -7.78
N PHE A 35 4.82 -14.50 -6.83
CA PHE A 35 3.39 -14.21 -7.00
C PHE A 35 3.02 -12.75 -6.68
N CYS A 36 3.97 -11.95 -6.21
CA CYS A 36 3.78 -10.54 -5.91
C CYS A 36 3.18 -9.74 -7.07
N TRP A 37 3.61 -9.98 -8.30
CA TRP A 37 3.08 -9.32 -9.50
C TRP A 37 1.64 -9.72 -9.81
N ALA A 38 1.27 -10.97 -9.58
CA ALA A 38 -0.12 -11.40 -9.76
C ALA A 38 -1.02 -10.70 -8.73
N TRP A 39 -0.61 -10.67 -7.46
CA TRP A 39 -1.31 -9.93 -6.40
C TRP A 39 -1.40 -8.43 -6.68
N GLU A 40 -0.36 -7.80 -7.25
CA GLU A 40 -0.43 -6.40 -7.69
C GLU A 40 -1.52 -6.18 -8.76
N MET A 41 -1.73 -7.14 -9.68
CA MET A 41 -2.79 -7.03 -10.69
C MET A 41 -4.17 -7.03 -10.05
N PHE A 42 -4.41 -7.89 -9.05
CA PHE A 42 -5.65 -7.87 -8.27
C PHE A 42 -5.80 -6.57 -7.46
N MET A 43 -4.73 -6.11 -6.81
CA MET A 43 -4.73 -4.84 -6.08
C MET A 43 -5.16 -3.69 -7.00
N VAL A 44 -4.56 -3.55 -8.18
CA VAL A 44 -4.92 -2.52 -9.16
C VAL A 44 -6.36 -2.66 -9.63
N PHE A 45 -6.85 -3.89 -9.84
CA PHE A 45 -8.24 -4.15 -10.19
C PHE A 45 -9.21 -3.66 -9.11
N PHE A 46 -8.99 -4.02 -7.85
CA PHE A 46 -9.84 -3.62 -6.73
C PHE A 46 -9.79 -2.11 -6.47
N LEU A 47 -8.61 -1.48 -6.60
CA LEU A 47 -8.48 -0.02 -6.52
C LEU A 47 -9.33 0.71 -7.55
N LYS A 48 -9.37 0.21 -8.81
CA LYS A 48 -10.22 0.80 -9.86
C LYS A 48 -11.71 0.69 -9.55
N LYS A 49 -12.11 -0.27 -8.72
CA LYS A 49 -13.48 -0.48 -8.25
C LYS A 49 -13.77 0.18 -6.89
N HIS A 50 -12.83 0.95 -6.34
CA HIS A 50 -12.93 1.52 -4.99
C HIS A 50 -13.16 0.47 -3.88
N GLN A 51 -12.72 -0.77 -4.11
CA GLN A 51 -12.83 -1.88 -3.17
C GLN A 51 -11.55 -1.97 -2.31
N ILE A 52 -11.37 -1.01 -1.41
CA ILE A 52 -10.10 -0.78 -0.70
C ILE A 52 -9.68 -1.96 0.16
N ASP A 53 -10.59 -2.57 0.93
CA ASP A 53 -10.26 -3.73 1.78
C ASP A 53 -9.66 -4.89 0.99
N TYR A 54 -10.20 -5.15 -0.21
CA TYR A 54 -9.69 -6.20 -1.09
C TYR A 54 -8.35 -5.80 -1.72
N ALA A 55 -8.17 -4.52 -2.04
CA ALA A 55 -6.88 -4.01 -2.50
C ALA A 55 -5.78 -4.18 -1.44
N LEU A 56 -6.08 -3.88 -0.17
CA LEU A 56 -5.14 -4.05 0.94
C LEU A 56 -4.77 -5.52 1.18
N LYS A 57 -5.76 -6.43 1.13
CA LYS A 57 -5.49 -7.88 1.21
C LYS A 57 -4.56 -8.36 0.10
N CYS A 58 -4.75 -7.85 -1.12
CA CYS A 58 -3.86 -8.15 -2.24
C CYS A 58 -2.47 -7.54 -2.03
N MET A 59 -2.38 -6.33 -1.50
CA MET A 59 -1.11 -5.70 -1.14
C MET A 59 -0.35 -6.51 -0.09
N GLU A 60 -1.01 -6.94 0.97
CA GLU A 60 -0.43 -7.78 2.02
C GLU A 60 0.06 -9.13 1.47
N ALA A 61 -0.73 -9.75 0.59
CA ALA A 61 -0.32 -10.97 -0.10
C ALA A 61 0.87 -10.73 -1.04
N ALA A 62 0.95 -9.57 -1.69
CA ALA A 62 2.09 -9.18 -2.53
C ALA A 62 3.37 -8.96 -1.71
N VAL A 63 3.27 -8.27 -0.56
CA VAL A 63 4.37 -8.10 0.41
C VAL A 63 4.86 -9.46 0.88
N SER A 64 3.93 -10.37 1.25
CA SER A 64 4.28 -11.69 1.77
C SER A 64 4.90 -12.62 0.72
N ALA A 65 4.55 -12.42 -0.56
CA ALA A 65 5.07 -13.19 -1.68
C ALA A 65 6.33 -12.58 -2.32
N ALA A 66 6.79 -11.42 -1.85
CA ALA A 66 7.99 -10.79 -2.34
C ALA A 66 9.22 -11.37 -1.64
N GLU A 67 10.20 -11.82 -2.42
CA GLU A 67 11.55 -12.07 -1.93
C GLU A 67 12.33 -10.73 -1.89
N ASP A 68 13.35 -10.63 -1.04
CA ASP A 68 14.25 -9.49 -0.79
C ASP A 68 14.14 -8.30 -1.78
N ASN A 69 13.25 -7.35 -1.51
CA ASN A 69 13.07 -6.11 -2.30
C ASN A 69 12.80 -6.31 -3.80
N GLU A 70 12.26 -7.45 -4.21
CA GLU A 70 11.95 -7.71 -5.62
C GLU A 70 10.65 -7.04 -6.08
N TRP A 71 9.77 -6.69 -5.13
CA TRP A 71 8.46 -6.14 -5.44
C TRP A 71 8.34 -4.68 -5.01
N HIS A 72 7.86 -3.87 -5.96
CA HIS A 72 7.64 -2.44 -5.77
C HIS A 72 6.22 -2.09 -6.20
N PRO A 73 5.34 -1.74 -5.25
CA PRO A 73 4.00 -1.29 -5.62
C PRO A 73 4.09 -0.03 -6.49
N LYS A 74 3.27 0.03 -7.54
CA LYS A 74 3.14 1.24 -8.37
C LYS A 74 2.81 2.46 -7.52
N SER A 75 3.53 3.56 -7.76
CA SER A 75 3.30 4.86 -7.10
C SER A 75 1.86 5.33 -7.22
N GLU A 76 1.22 5.16 -8.39
CA GLU A 76 -0.20 5.50 -8.58
C GLU A 76 -1.13 4.73 -7.63
N SER A 77 -0.80 3.48 -7.29
CA SER A 77 -1.61 2.67 -6.37
C SER A 77 -1.42 3.15 -4.93
N ILE A 78 -0.18 3.47 -4.55
CA ILE A 78 0.14 4.07 -3.25
C ILE A 78 -0.61 5.40 -3.09
N ASP A 79 -0.54 6.26 -4.10
CA ASP A 79 -1.18 7.58 -4.07
C ASP A 79 -2.69 7.50 -3.88
N LYS A 80 -3.33 6.52 -4.52
CA LYS A 80 -4.78 6.27 -4.35
C LYS A 80 -5.11 5.82 -2.93
N LEU A 81 -4.32 4.92 -2.35
CA LEU A 81 -4.52 4.45 -0.98
C LEU A 81 -4.26 5.56 0.05
N LEU A 82 -3.16 6.31 -0.09
CA LEU A 82 -2.84 7.45 0.77
C LEU A 82 -3.95 8.50 0.74
N LYS A 83 -4.45 8.83 -0.45
CA LYS A 83 -5.58 9.75 -0.62
C LYS A 83 -6.84 9.23 0.06
N TYR A 84 -7.19 7.96 -0.15
CA TYR A 84 -8.37 7.34 0.45
C TYR A 84 -8.35 7.44 1.98
N PHE A 85 -7.27 6.99 2.63
CA PHE A 85 -7.21 7.02 4.10
C PHE A 85 -7.20 8.43 4.67
N LYS A 86 -6.58 9.39 3.96
CA LYS A 86 -6.65 10.80 4.34
C LYS A 86 -8.08 11.34 4.28
N GLU A 87 -8.81 11.06 3.20
CA GLU A 87 -10.19 11.52 3.00
C GLU A 87 -11.16 10.87 4.01
N ASP A 88 -10.97 9.58 4.29
CA ASP A 88 -11.78 8.83 5.27
C ASP A 88 -11.36 9.11 6.73
N LYS A 89 -10.24 9.82 6.93
CA LYS A 89 -9.62 10.08 8.24
C LYS A 89 -9.26 8.79 8.99
N ASP A 90 -9.02 7.72 8.24
CA ASP A 90 -8.68 6.41 8.78
C ASP A 90 -7.18 6.30 9.05
N VAL A 91 -6.83 6.71 10.27
CA VAL A 91 -5.46 6.57 10.79
C VAL A 91 -5.01 5.11 10.82
N ASN A 92 -5.90 4.16 11.13
CA ASN A 92 -5.49 2.77 11.29
C ASN A 92 -5.10 2.16 9.94
N GLY A 93 -5.89 2.42 8.90
CA GLY A 93 -5.56 2.01 7.54
C GLY A 93 -4.32 2.71 6.98
N ALA A 94 -4.15 4.01 7.25
CA ALA A 94 -2.94 4.76 6.87
C ALA A 94 -1.67 4.18 7.54
N GLU A 95 -1.74 3.83 8.82
CA GLU A 95 -0.65 3.19 9.55
C GLU A 95 -0.30 1.81 8.96
N GLU A 96 -1.32 1.00 8.67
CA GLU A 96 -1.08 -0.34 8.10
C GLU A 96 -0.44 -0.26 6.71
N LEU A 97 -0.86 0.72 5.89
CA LEU A 97 -0.20 1.01 4.62
C LEU A 97 1.28 1.39 4.82
N CYS A 98 1.58 2.27 5.76
CA CYS A 98 2.97 2.68 6.03
C CYS A 98 3.82 1.49 6.51
N LYS A 99 3.28 0.60 7.35
CA LYS A 99 3.97 -0.65 7.74
C LYS A 99 4.25 -1.55 6.55
N MET A 100 3.28 -1.73 5.64
CA MET A 100 3.47 -2.54 4.44
C MET A 100 4.55 -1.93 3.52
N LEU A 101 4.53 -0.62 3.32
CA LEU A 101 5.55 0.10 2.54
C LEU A 101 6.94 -0.04 3.17
N LYS A 102 7.04 0.02 4.50
CA LYS A 102 8.29 -0.18 5.23
C LYS A 102 8.87 -1.58 4.99
N LYS A 103 8.05 -2.62 5.04
CA LYS A 103 8.47 -4.03 4.81
C LYS A 103 9.12 -4.25 3.45
N VAL A 104 8.76 -3.45 2.44
CA VAL A 104 9.31 -3.53 1.08
C VAL A 104 10.28 -2.40 0.75
N ASN A 105 10.77 -1.66 1.75
CA ASN A 105 11.67 -0.52 1.60
C ASN A 105 11.14 0.56 0.63
N ARG A 106 9.83 0.83 0.69
CA ARG A 106 9.12 1.86 -0.10
C ARG A 106 8.38 2.89 0.75
N LEU A 107 8.66 2.94 2.05
CA LEU A 107 8.20 4.05 2.89
C LEU A 107 9.04 5.29 2.58
N ASP A 108 8.37 6.43 2.38
CA ASP A 108 9.00 7.71 2.06
C ASP A 108 8.35 8.88 2.80
N SER A 109 8.93 10.08 2.67
CA SER A 109 8.40 11.29 3.33
C SER A 109 7.02 11.68 2.83
N LYS A 110 6.61 11.28 1.61
CA LYS A 110 5.26 11.55 1.08
C LYS A 110 4.22 10.71 1.81
N ALA A 111 4.50 9.44 2.05
CA ALA A 111 3.65 8.57 2.86
C ALA A 111 3.50 9.12 4.28
N TYR A 112 4.62 9.53 4.91
CA TYR A 112 4.60 10.16 6.24
C TYR A 112 3.82 11.48 6.28
N HIS A 113 4.00 12.34 5.29
CA HIS A 113 3.23 13.58 5.17
C HIS A 113 1.72 13.27 5.07
N SER A 114 1.32 12.30 4.24
CA SER A 114 -0.09 11.89 4.15
C SER A 114 -0.62 11.29 5.45
N LEU A 115 0.19 10.46 6.13
CA LEU A 115 -0.15 9.89 7.44
C LEU A 115 -0.40 10.99 8.47
N LEU A 116 0.49 11.99 8.56
CA LEU A 116 0.35 13.11 9.48
C LEU A 116 -0.91 13.94 9.17
N HIS A 117 -1.20 14.21 7.90
CA HIS A 117 -2.48 14.85 7.52
C HIS A 117 -3.70 14.02 7.96
N THR A 118 -3.60 12.69 7.95
CA THR A 118 -4.67 11.80 8.40
C THR A 118 -4.86 11.91 9.92
N TYR A 119 -3.77 11.99 10.69
CA TYR A 119 -3.81 12.29 12.12
C TYR A 119 -4.51 13.62 12.40
N VAL A 120 -4.08 14.71 11.74
CA VAL A 120 -4.69 16.03 11.85
C VAL A 120 -6.19 15.97 11.55
N ALA A 121 -6.58 15.34 10.45
CA ALA A 121 -7.97 15.29 10.02
C ALA A 121 -8.88 14.46 10.96
N SER A 122 -8.31 13.44 11.61
CA SER A 122 -8.99 12.57 12.57
C SER A 122 -9.07 13.16 13.99
N GLY A 123 -8.24 14.15 14.31
CA GLY A 123 -8.10 14.72 15.66
C GLY A 123 -7.41 13.78 16.67
N LYS A 124 -6.83 12.67 16.22
CA LYS A 124 -6.03 11.78 17.06
C LYS A 124 -4.64 12.38 17.31
N PRO A 125 -4.03 12.13 18.48
CA PRO A 125 -2.66 12.54 18.74
C PRO A 125 -1.71 11.80 17.80
N GLU A 126 -0.65 12.49 17.38
CA GLU A 126 0.41 11.91 16.57
C GLU A 126 1.39 11.10 17.47
N PRO A 127 1.96 9.98 16.98
CA PRO A 127 2.77 9.06 17.78
C PRO A 127 4.29 9.37 17.75
N ASP A 128 4.67 10.61 18.05
CA ASP A 128 6.05 11.12 18.02
C ASP A 128 6.71 10.94 16.62
N MET A 129 6.16 11.68 15.66
CA MET A 129 6.51 11.59 14.23
C MET A 129 7.98 11.93 13.99
N HIS A 130 8.55 12.83 14.80
CA HIS A 130 9.97 13.15 14.77
C HIS A 130 10.83 11.91 14.98
N ARG A 131 10.64 11.20 16.10
CA ARG A 131 11.43 9.99 16.38
C ARG A 131 11.18 8.87 15.38
N ARG A 132 9.95 8.74 14.88
CA ARG A 132 9.60 7.71 13.89
C ARG A 132 10.32 7.93 12.55
N MET A 133 10.28 9.15 12.02
CA MET A 133 10.95 9.45 10.76
C MET A 133 12.48 9.30 10.88
N GLU A 134 13.06 9.74 12.00
CA GLU A 134 14.48 9.52 12.29
C GLU A 134 14.84 8.03 12.34
N ALA A 135 14.05 7.22 13.05
CA ALA A 135 14.27 5.77 13.14
C ALA A 135 14.12 5.06 11.78
N ASP A 136 13.35 5.63 10.87
CA ASP A 136 13.18 5.14 9.49
C ASP A 136 14.23 5.72 8.52
N GLY A 137 15.15 6.55 9.00
CA GLY A 137 16.19 7.18 8.18
C GLY A 137 15.65 8.20 7.16
N LEU A 138 14.47 8.76 7.42
CA LEU A 138 13.82 9.73 6.55
C LEU A 138 14.02 11.14 7.08
N GLU A 139 14.49 12.01 6.20
CA GLU A 139 14.64 13.42 6.52
C GLU A 139 13.26 14.08 6.68
N MET A 140 13.13 14.84 7.76
CA MET A 140 11.97 15.69 7.98
C MET A 140 12.07 16.93 7.11
N ASN A 141 11.00 17.27 6.40
CA ASN A 141 10.95 18.48 5.58
C ASN A 141 10.13 19.58 6.26
N LEU A 142 10.31 20.82 5.79
CA LEU A 142 9.63 22.00 6.32
C LEU A 142 8.10 21.85 6.33
N ASP A 143 7.51 21.14 5.37
CA ASP A 143 6.06 20.97 5.32
C ASP A 143 5.55 20.10 6.49
N ILE A 144 6.28 19.03 6.83
CA ILE A 144 5.96 18.16 7.98
C ILE A 144 6.20 18.90 9.30
N GLU A 145 7.32 19.64 9.42
CA GLU A 145 7.63 20.45 10.62
C GLU A 145 6.51 21.46 10.89
N ASN A 146 6.13 22.24 9.88
CA ASN A 146 5.07 23.23 9.99
C ASN A 146 3.71 22.61 10.40
N LEU A 147 3.42 21.37 9.97
CA LEU A 147 2.22 20.66 10.38
C LEU A 147 2.28 20.23 11.85
N LEU A 148 3.43 19.72 12.30
CA LEU A 148 3.63 19.30 13.69
C LEU A 148 3.50 20.50 14.64
N GLU A 149 4.21 21.60 14.35
CA GLU A 149 4.14 22.81 15.18
C GLU A 149 2.73 23.39 15.28
N LYS A 150 1.99 23.38 14.15
CA LYS A 150 0.66 23.99 14.08
C LYS A 150 -0.42 23.16 14.76
N PHE A 151 -0.38 21.83 14.64
CA PHE A 151 -1.47 20.95 15.05
C PHE A 151 -1.14 20.07 16.26
N PHE A 152 0.14 19.92 16.59
CA PHE A 152 0.62 19.10 17.70
C PHE A 152 1.73 19.83 18.49
N PRO A 153 1.47 21.05 19.02
CA PRO A 153 2.45 21.78 19.80
C PRO A 153 2.82 21.01 21.08
N SER A 154 4.11 21.00 21.41
CA SER A 154 4.68 20.39 22.63
C SER A 154 4.36 21.18 23.90
#